data_AF-A0A8C2CIR7-F1
#
_entry.id   AF-A0A8C2CIR7-F1
#
_cell.length_a   1.000
_cell.length_b   1.000
_cell.length_c   1.000
_cell.angle_alpha   90.00
_cell.angle_beta   90.00
_cell.angle_gamma   90.00
#
_symmetry.space_group_name_H-M   'P 1'
#
loop_
_entity.id
_entity.type
_entity.pdbx_description
1 polymer ?
#
loop_
_entity_poly.entity_id
_entity_poly.type
_entity_poly.pdbx_seq_one_letter_code
_entity_poly.pdbx_strand_id
1 'polypeptide(L)'
;MARLLAAVSGRAAPAQTGTMSLERCQSEWTEIEQEYQQLQETHKVYRQKLEELTNLQAICSSAITKQRKALKDLKHGLHKCTKTRSDKETEVINDLQVQIKERQNVFFDMEAYLPKKNGLYLNLVLGNVNVTLLSNQAKFAYKDEYEKFKLYMTIILMFGAVTCLFLFNYRVIDEIFNFLLVWYYCTLTIRESILMSNGSRIKGWWVSHHYVSTFLSGVMLTWPEGPMYQMFRSQFLAFSIYQSCVQFLQYYYQRGCLYRLRALGERNQLDLTVEGFQSWMWRGLTFLLPFLFFGHVSTIVLKSLSVKIVVHLTV
;
A
#
# COMPACT_ATOMS: atom_id res chain seq x y z
N MET A 1 -30.91 75.40 -30.57
CA MET A 1 -30.20 76.07 -29.46
C MET A 1 -30.61 75.34 -28.20
N ALA A 2 -29.99 74.22 -27.89
CA ALA A 2 -28.71 74.14 -27.22
C ALA A 2 -28.99 73.43 -25.90
N ARG A 3 -28.27 72.32 -25.72
CA ARG A 3 -27.72 71.88 -24.45
C ARG A 3 -28.63 71.10 -23.49
N LEU A 4 -28.08 69.93 -23.17
CA LEU A 4 -28.15 69.25 -21.88
C LEU A 4 -29.49 68.54 -21.59
N LEU A 5 -29.57 67.25 -21.27
CA LEU A 5 -28.59 66.29 -20.75
C LEU A 5 -29.18 64.88 -20.84
N ALA A 6 -28.29 63.93 -21.14
CA ALA A 6 -28.25 62.60 -20.52
C ALA A 6 -29.46 61.67 -20.70
N ALA A 7 -29.27 60.66 -21.55
CA ALA A 7 -29.19 59.26 -21.11
C ALA A 7 -29.73 58.30 -22.17
N VAL A 8 -29.03 58.15 -23.29
CA VAL A 8 -28.79 56.82 -23.86
C VAL A 8 -27.34 56.79 -24.30
N SER A 9 -26.49 56.68 -23.28
CA SER A 9 -25.12 56.21 -23.37
C SER A 9 -25.14 54.80 -23.95
N GLY A 10 -24.32 54.53 -24.96
CA GLY A 10 -24.18 53.18 -25.51
C GLY A 10 -23.93 53.11 -27.01
N ARG A 11 -23.15 54.03 -27.60
CA ARG A 11 -22.38 53.65 -28.79
C ARG A 11 -21.35 52.64 -28.29
N ALA A 12 -21.67 51.36 -28.45
CA ALA A 12 -20.73 50.27 -28.27
C ALA A 12 -19.47 50.62 -29.07
N ALA A 13 -18.36 50.88 -28.37
CA ALA A 13 -17.06 50.75 -28.97
C ALA A 13 -17.02 49.36 -29.62
N PRO A 14 -16.49 49.20 -30.85
CA PRO A 14 -16.29 47.88 -31.39
C PRO A 14 -15.44 47.12 -30.37
N ALA A 15 -16.01 46.03 -29.84
CA ALA A 15 -15.25 45.11 -29.03
C ALA A 15 -13.99 44.78 -29.84
N GLN A 16 -12.82 45.11 -29.30
CA GLN A 16 -11.55 44.58 -29.77
C GLN A 16 -11.60 43.07 -29.50
N THR A 17 -12.31 42.32 -30.35
CA THR A 17 -11.96 40.93 -30.63
C THR A 17 -10.57 41.01 -31.23
N GLY A 18 -9.57 40.94 -30.36
CA GLY A 18 -8.16 41.03 -30.73
C GLY A 18 -7.86 39.93 -31.74
N THR A 19 -7.89 40.28 -33.02
CA THR A 19 -7.31 39.50 -34.10
C THR A 19 -5.84 39.35 -33.74
N MET A 20 -5.43 38.15 -33.35
CA MET A 20 -4.03 37.84 -33.11
C MET A 20 -3.27 38.20 -34.39
N SER A 21 -2.31 39.12 -34.31
CA SER A 21 -1.54 39.53 -35.48
C SER A 21 -0.69 38.36 -35.96
N LEU A 22 -0.51 38.22 -37.28
CA LEU A 22 0.31 37.17 -37.87
C LEU A 22 1.74 37.16 -37.29
N GLU A 23 2.29 38.34 -36.99
CA GLU A 23 3.59 38.51 -36.33
C GLU A 23 3.62 37.91 -34.92
N ARG A 24 2.54 38.05 -34.16
CA ARG A 24 2.41 37.43 -32.84
C ARG A 24 2.34 35.91 -32.96
N CYS A 25 1.58 35.38 -33.92
CA CYS A 25 1.54 33.94 -34.19
C CYS A 25 2.93 33.40 -34.59
N GLN A 26 3.72 34.17 -35.36
CA GLN A 26 5.07 33.78 -35.75
C GLN A 26 6.07 33.81 -34.59
N SER A 27 5.96 34.81 -33.70
CA SER A 27 6.76 34.87 -32.48
C SER A 27 6.43 33.69 -31.55
N GLU A 28 5.15 33.45 -31.29
CA GLU A 28 4.68 32.32 -30.47
C GLU A 28 5.12 30.98 -31.09
N TRP A 29 5.05 30.81 -32.41
CA TRP A 29 5.58 29.62 -33.08
C TRP A 29 7.08 29.43 -32.89
N THR A 30 7.86 30.51 -32.96
CA THR A 30 9.31 30.45 -32.79
C THR A 30 9.69 30.08 -31.35
N GLU A 31 8.95 30.60 -30.36
CA GLU A 31 9.11 30.21 -28.95
C GLU A 31 8.78 28.73 -28.75
N ILE A 32 7.67 28.24 -29.31
CA ILE A 32 7.28 26.82 -29.24
C ILE A 32 8.34 25.93 -29.91
N GLU A 33 8.88 26.34 -31.05
CA GLU A 33 9.94 25.58 -31.73
C GLU A 33 11.21 25.50 -30.87
N GLN A 34 11.61 26.60 -30.22
CA GLN A 34 12.74 26.58 -29.30
C GLN A 34 12.50 25.66 -28.09
N GLU A 35 11.32 25.72 -27.47
CA GLU A 35 10.93 24.80 -26.39
C GLU A 35 10.93 23.34 -26.84
N TYR A 36 10.47 23.07 -28.06
CA TYR A 36 10.47 21.73 -28.65
C TYR A 36 11.88 21.18 -28.84
N GLN A 37 12.81 21.99 -29.38
CA GLN A 37 14.21 21.60 -29.52
C GLN A 37 14.86 21.32 -28.16
N GLN A 38 14.58 22.14 -27.14
CA GLN A 38 15.08 21.91 -25.78
C GLN A 38 14.51 20.61 -25.17
N LEU A 39 13.23 20.31 -25.40
CA LEU A 39 12.58 19.08 -24.96
C LEU A 39 13.24 17.84 -25.61
N GLN A 40 13.55 17.91 -26.90
CA GLN A 40 14.21 16.80 -27.60
C GLN A 40 15.59 16.48 -27.01
N GLU A 41 16.42 17.50 -26.76
CA GLU A 41 17.73 17.30 -26.13
C GLU A 41 17.59 16.78 -24.69
N THR A 42 16.64 17.32 -23.92
CA THR A 42 16.35 16.83 -22.56
C THR A 42 15.94 15.36 -22.56
N HIS A 43 15.08 14.94 -23.49
CA HIS A 43 14.63 13.56 -23.62
C HIS A 43 15.77 12.61 -24.01
N LYS A 44 16.69 13.06 -24.87
CA LYS A 44 17.90 12.30 -25.24
C LYS A 44 18.78 12.03 -24.03
N VAL A 45 19.03 13.05 -23.21
CA VAL A 45 19.79 12.89 -21.95
C VAL A 45 19.08 11.96 -20.98
N TYR A 46 17.75 12.09 -20.83
CA TYR A 46 16.94 11.20 -20.01
C TYR A 46 17.09 9.72 -20.42
N ARG A 47 16.98 9.42 -21.73
CA ARG A 47 17.13 8.05 -22.27
C ARG A 47 18.52 7.47 -21.95
N GLN A 48 19.57 8.27 -22.15
CA GLN A 48 20.93 7.84 -21.81
C GLN A 48 21.07 7.53 -20.31
N LYS A 49 20.55 8.40 -19.43
CA LYS A 49 20.60 8.19 -17.98
C LYS A 49 19.82 6.96 -17.53
N LEU A 50 18.71 6.64 -18.19
CA LEU A 50 17.93 5.43 -17.92
C LEU A 50 18.70 4.15 -18.28
N GLU A 51 19.41 4.14 -19.41
CA GLU A 51 20.26 3.02 -19.81
C GLU A 51 21.46 2.83 -18.86
N GLU A 52 22.13 3.92 -18.50
CA GLU A 52 23.22 3.92 -17.50
C GLU A 52 22.74 3.35 -16.15
N LEU A 53 21.58 3.80 -15.67
CA LEU A 53 20.98 3.30 -14.43
C LEU A 53 20.68 1.79 -14.52
N THR A 54 20.11 1.34 -15.63
CA THR A 54 19.75 -0.08 -15.83
C THR A 54 21.00 -0.97 -15.85
N ASN A 55 22.08 -0.52 -16.47
CA ASN A 55 23.36 -1.24 -16.48
C ASN A 55 23.95 -1.32 -15.05
N LEU A 56 23.99 -0.20 -14.33
CA LEU A 56 24.46 -0.18 -12.94
C LEU A 56 23.64 -1.10 -12.04
N GLN A 57 22.32 -1.15 -12.21
CA GLN A 57 21.46 -2.08 -11.48
C GLN A 57 21.86 -3.55 -11.74
N ALA A 58 22.09 -3.93 -12.99
CA ALA A 58 22.50 -5.29 -13.35
C ALA A 58 23.88 -5.67 -12.76
N ILE A 59 24.84 -4.73 -12.81
CA ILE A 59 26.18 -4.91 -12.22
C ILE A 59 26.07 -5.11 -10.71
N CYS A 60 25.34 -4.24 -10.01
CA CYS A 60 25.17 -4.33 -8.56
C CYS A 60 24.46 -5.63 -8.15
N SER A 61 23.35 -5.98 -8.80
CA SER A 61 22.59 -7.21 -8.49
C SER A 61 23.41 -8.47 -8.71
N SER A 62 24.20 -8.55 -9.79
CA SER A 62 25.07 -9.70 -10.06
C SER A 62 26.24 -9.78 -9.08
N ALA A 63 26.87 -8.64 -8.74
CA ALA A 63 27.96 -8.57 -7.78
C ALA A 63 27.51 -8.99 -6.36
N ILE A 64 26.36 -8.51 -5.89
CA ILE A 64 25.79 -8.88 -4.59
C ILE A 64 25.47 -10.38 -4.56
N THR A 65 24.88 -10.92 -5.63
CA THR A 65 24.58 -12.36 -5.73
C THR A 65 25.85 -13.21 -5.64
N LYS A 66 26.92 -12.82 -6.35
CA LYS A 66 28.22 -13.49 -6.31
C LYS A 66 28.84 -13.45 -4.91
N GLN A 67 28.87 -12.27 -4.27
CA GLN A 67 29.40 -12.11 -2.91
C GLN A 67 28.59 -12.91 -1.89
N ARG A 68 27.26 -12.90 -1.97
CA ARG A 68 26.41 -13.67 -1.05
C ARG A 68 26.65 -15.17 -1.15
N LYS A 69 26.87 -15.70 -2.37
CA LYS A 69 27.26 -17.09 -2.57
C LYS A 69 28.60 -17.39 -1.89
N ALA A 70 29.62 -16.57 -2.14
CA ALA A 70 30.95 -16.74 -1.53
C ALA A 70 30.90 -16.70 0.01
N LEU A 71 30.15 -15.76 0.60
CA LEU A 71 29.98 -15.69 2.06
C LEU A 71 29.22 -16.91 2.62
N LYS A 72 28.24 -17.46 1.89
CA LYS A 72 27.51 -18.67 2.30
C LYS A 72 28.41 -19.90 2.29
N ASP A 73 29.28 -20.01 1.28
CA ASP A 73 30.26 -21.10 1.15
C ASP A 73 31.33 -20.99 2.26
N LEU A 74 31.83 -19.77 2.52
CA LEU A 74 32.75 -19.49 3.62
C LEU A 74 32.13 -19.84 4.98
N LYS A 75 30.86 -19.47 5.22
CA LYS A 75 30.13 -19.81 6.45
C LYS A 75 30.03 -21.33 6.65
N HIS A 76 29.79 -22.10 5.59
CA HIS A 76 29.80 -23.57 5.66
C HIS A 76 31.19 -24.12 5.98
N GLY A 77 32.24 -23.57 5.36
CA GLY A 77 33.63 -23.91 5.66
C GLY A 77 33.98 -23.67 7.13
N LEU A 78 33.64 -22.49 7.66
CA LEU A 78 33.87 -22.12 9.05
C LEU A 78 33.16 -23.07 10.02
N HIS A 79 31.90 -23.45 9.73
CA HIS A 79 31.14 -24.41 10.55
C HIS A 79 31.77 -25.82 10.54
N LYS A 80 32.44 -26.21 9.44
CA LYS A 80 33.18 -27.49 9.38
C LYS A 80 34.46 -27.44 10.21
N CYS A 81 35.13 -26.28 10.26
CA CYS A 81 36.32 -26.05 11.09
C CYS A 81 36.01 -26.04 12.60
N THR A 82 34.80 -25.64 13.01
CA THR A 82 34.40 -25.57 14.43
C THR A 82 34.38 -26.93 15.15
N LYS A 83 34.40 -28.06 14.41
CA LYS A 83 34.47 -29.41 15.00
C LYS A 83 35.87 -29.79 15.52
N THR A 84 36.87 -28.96 15.28
CA THR A 84 38.26 -29.23 15.64
C THR A 84 38.86 -27.95 16.22
N ARG A 85 39.12 -27.94 17.55
CA ARG A 85 40.18 -27.20 18.29
C ARG A 85 39.87 -25.92 19.12
N SER A 86 40.82 -25.69 20.05
CA SER A 86 41.52 -24.47 20.55
C SER A 86 40.77 -23.14 20.73
N ASP A 87 40.96 -22.51 21.91
CA ASP A 87 40.37 -21.22 22.29
C ASP A 87 40.73 -20.07 21.32
N LYS A 88 41.98 -20.00 20.82
CA LYS A 88 42.41 -18.94 19.86
C LYS A 88 41.78 -19.10 18.48
N GLU A 89 41.58 -20.32 18.00
CA GLU A 89 40.95 -20.56 16.70
C GLU A 89 39.44 -20.27 16.76
N THR A 90 38.83 -20.45 17.94
CA THR A 90 37.42 -20.13 18.21
C THR A 90 37.15 -18.62 18.16
N GLU A 91 38.05 -17.79 18.69
CA GLU A 91 37.93 -16.33 18.65
C GLU A 91 37.94 -15.79 17.20
N VAL A 92 38.86 -16.29 16.36
CA VAL A 92 38.95 -15.90 14.95
C VAL A 92 37.70 -16.32 14.16
N ILE A 93 37.15 -17.52 14.42
CA ILE A 93 35.91 -17.98 13.78
C ILE A 93 34.74 -17.06 14.15
N ASN A 94 34.64 -16.64 15.41
CA ASN A 94 33.58 -15.74 15.86
C ASN A 94 33.69 -14.37 15.20
N ASP A 95 34.89 -13.79 15.13
CA ASP A 95 35.12 -12.51 14.43
C ASP A 95 34.70 -12.58 12.95
N LEU A 96 35.12 -13.64 12.25
CA LEU A 96 34.72 -13.85 10.85
C LEU A 96 33.19 -13.99 10.69
N GLN A 97 32.51 -14.66 11.63
CA GLN A 97 31.05 -14.75 11.61
C GLN A 97 30.36 -13.40 11.81
N VAL A 98 30.90 -12.53 12.67
CA VAL A 98 30.42 -11.16 12.86
C VAL A 98 30.59 -10.36 11.56
N GLN A 99 31.77 -10.38 10.96
CA GLN A 99 32.03 -9.69 9.69
C GLN A 99 31.12 -10.18 8.54
N ILE A 100 30.87 -11.50 8.47
CA ILE A 100 29.91 -12.07 7.49
C ILE A 100 28.51 -11.49 7.70
N LYS A 101 28.06 -11.39 8.95
CA LYS A 101 26.74 -10.85 9.30
C LYS A 101 26.63 -9.36 8.97
N GLU A 102 27.67 -8.58 9.26
CA GLU A 102 27.73 -7.15 8.92
C GLU A 102 27.65 -6.92 7.40
N ARG A 103 28.44 -7.66 6.61
CA ARG A 103 28.38 -7.59 5.15
C ARG A 103 27.00 -7.99 4.60
N GLN A 104 26.35 -9.00 5.20
CA GLN A 104 24.99 -9.38 4.84
C GLN A 104 23.97 -8.25 5.10
N ASN A 105 24.12 -7.51 6.20
CA ASN A 105 23.28 -6.34 6.49
C ASN A 105 23.51 -5.22 5.47
N VAL A 106 24.77 -4.94 5.12
CA VAL A 106 25.09 -3.94 4.08
C VAL A 106 24.47 -4.31 2.73
N PHE A 107 24.51 -5.59 2.34
CA PHE A 107 23.86 -6.05 1.11
C PHE A 107 22.34 -5.87 1.15
N PHE A 108 21.71 -6.06 2.31
CA PHE A 108 20.28 -5.83 2.48
C PHE A 108 19.91 -4.36 2.23
N ASP A 109 20.73 -3.42 2.73
CA ASP A 109 20.52 -1.99 2.52
C ASP A 109 20.75 -1.59 1.04
N MET A 110 21.77 -2.14 0.40
CA MET A 110 22.02 -1.92 -1.03
C MET A 110 20.85 -2.44 -1.90
N GLU A 111 20.35 -3.63 -1.61
CA GLU A 111 19.21 -4.23 -2.34
C GLU A 111 17.89 -3.49 -2.14
N ALA A 112 17.78 -2.62 -1.13
CA ALA A 112 16.58 -1.80 -0.94
C ALA A 112 16.33 -0.80 -2.10
N TYR A 113 17.34 -0.57 -2.94
CA TYR A 113 17.30 0.34 -4.09
C TYR A 113 17.51 -0.39 -5.44
N LEU A 114 17.55 -1.71 -5.44
CA LEU A 114 17.73 -2.54 -6.64
C LEU A 114 16.46 -3.30 -6.98
N PRO A 115 16.20 -3.57 -8.28
CA PRO A 115 15.16 -4.50 -8.73
C PRO A 115 15.13 -5.80 -7.93
N LYS A 116 14.01 -6.07 -7.25
CA LYS A 116 13.78 -7.32 -6.53
C LYS A 116 12.90 -8.27 -7.30
N LYS A 117 13.11 -9.56 -7.08
CA LYS A 117 12.19 -10.59 -7.56
C LYS A 117 10.91 -10.55 -6.72
N ASN A 118 9.78 -10.67 -7.40
CA ASN A 118 8.48 -10.77 -6.75
C ASN A 118 8.39 -12.05 -5.91
N GLY A 119 7.74 -11.95 -4.74
CA GLY A 119 7.33 -13.15 -3.99
C GLY A 119 6.27 -13.95 -4.76
N LEU A 120 6.03 -15.21 -4.35
CA LEU A 120 5.15 -16.14 -5.06
C LEU A 120 3.77 -15.55 -5.41
N TYR A 121 3.08 -14.94 -4.42
CA TYR A 121 1.77 -14.32 -4.64
C TYR A 121 1.82 -13.18 -5.65
N LEU A 122 2.76 -12.26 -5.50
CA LEU A 122 2.87 -11.10 -6.38
C LEU A 122 3.27 -11.50 -7.80
N ASN A 123 4.12 -12.52 -7.93
CA ASN A 123 4.49 -13.10 -9.23
C ASN A 123 3.30 -13.81 -9.89
N LEU A 124 2.44 -14.47 -9.12
CA LEU A 124 1.21 -15.08 -9.64
C LEU A 124 0.23 -14.02 -10.19
N VAL A 125 0.07 -12.90 -9.47
CA VAL A 125 -0.90 -11.86 -9.82
C VAL A 125 -0.39 -10.89 -10.90
N LEU A 126 0.87 -10.45 -10.80
CA LEU A 126 1.46 -9.43 -11.68
C LEU A 126 2.47 -9.98 -12.69
N GLY A 127 2.82 -11.26 -12.61
CA GLY A 127 3.91 -11.83 -13.41
C GLY A 127 5.28 -11.29 -13.01
N ASN A 128 6.22 -11.34 -13.95
CA ASN A 128 7.62 -10.96 -13.74
C ASN A 128 7.86 -9.43 -13.87
N VAL A 129 6.86 -8.62 -13.56
CA VAL A 129 6.97 -7.15 -13.59
C VAL A 129 7.63 -6.67 -12.31
N ASN A 130 8.70 -5.89 -12.42
CA ASN A 130 9.39 -5.33 -11.26
C ASN A 130 8.58 -4.19 -10.63
N VAL A 131 8.12 -4.38 -9.38
CA VAL A 131 7.39 -3.37 -8.60
C VAL A 131 8.28 -2.57 -7.62
N THR A 132 9.60 -2.64 -7.80
CA THR A 132 10.54 -1.97 -6.91
C THR A 132 10.47 -0.46 -7.10
N LEU A 133 10.21 0.25 -6.01
CA LEU A 133 10.22 1.70 -5.91
C LEU A 133 11.64 2.14 -5.56
N LEU A 134 12.36 2.66 -6.56
CA LEU A 134 13.79 2.96 -6.46
C LEU A 134 14.10 4.16 -5.56
N SER A 135 13.16 5.09 -5.37
CA SER A 135 13.35 6.27 -4.53
C SER A 135 12.56 6.19 -3.23
N ASN A 136 13.10 6.78 -2.16
CA ASN A 136 12.38 6.89 -0.89
C ASN A 136 11.10 7.72 -1.06
N GLN A 137 11.12 8.75 -1.91
CA GLN A 137 9.92 9.53 -2.25
C GLN A 137 8.83 8.67 -2.88
N ALA A 138 9.16 7.79 -3.83
CA ALA A 138 8.19 6.89 -4.43
C ALA A 138 7.62 5.89 -3.42
N LYS A 139 8.46 5.36 -2.51
CA LYS A 139 8.00 4.50 -1.40
C LYS A 139 7.01 5.23 -0.49
N PHE A 140 7.27 6.49 -0.15
CA PHE A 140 6.36 7.29 0.67
C PHE A 140 5.07 7.65 -0.05
N ALA A 141 5.14 8.05 -1.32
CA ALA A 141 3.96 8.35 -2.12
C ALA A 141 3.05 7.12 -2.23
N TYR A 142 3.61 5.95 -2.54
CA TYR A 142 2.84 4.70 -2.62
C TYR A 142 2.19 4.34 -1.28
N LYS A 143 2.94 4.47 -0.19
CA LYS A 143 2.43 4.26 1.16
C LYS A 143 1.27 5.21 1.50
N ASP A 144 1.41 6.48 1.19
CA ASP A 144 0.36 7.49 1.46
C ASP A 144 -0.90 7.17 0.67
N GLU A 145 -0.77 6.80 -0.61
CA GLU A 145 -1.89 6.35 -1.45
C GLU A 145 -2.53 5.04 -0.96
N TYR A 146 -1.75 4.13 -0.35
CA TYR A 146 -2.29 2.95 0.32
C TYR A 146 -3.11 3.31 1.57
N GLU A 147 -2.59 4.18 2.43
CA GLU A 147 -3.29 4.61 3.65
C GLU A 147 -4.58 5.40 3.33
N LYS A 148 -4.53 6.29 2.32
CA LYS A 148 -5.72 6.98 1.79
C LYS A 148 -6.75 6.01 1.25
N PHE A 149 -6.33 5.06 0.42
CA PHE A 149 -7.21 4.03 -0.13
C PHE A 149 -7.92 3.24 0.98
N LYS A 150 -7.16 2.80 2.00
CA LYS A 150 -7.71 2.08 3.14
C LYS A 150 -8.77 2.90 3.88
N LEU A 151 -8.48 4.17 4.15
CA LEU A 151 -9.43 5.07 4.81
C LEU A 151 -10.70 5.30 3.97
N TYR A 152 -10.56 5.67 2.69
CA TYR A 152 -11.70 5.92 1.81
C TYR A 152 -12.59 4.69 1.69
N MET A 153 -11.99 3.51 1.48
CA MET A 153 -12.74 2.26 1.39
C MET A 153 -13.40 1.89 2.71
N THR A 154 -12.74 2.11 3.85
CA THR A 154 -13.35 1.90 5.17
C THR A 154 -14.61 2.74 5.34
N ILE A 155 -14.59 4.00 4.92
CA ILE A 155 -15.74 4.91 5.00
C ILE A 155 -16.86 4.45 4.05
N ILE A 156 -16.54 4.12 2.81
CA ILE A 156 -17.51 3.62 1.82
C ILE A 156 -18.17 2.32 2.32
N LEU A 157 -17.37 1.37 2.83
CA LEU A 157 -17.89 0.11 3.36
C LEU A 157 -18.76 0.32 4.60
N MET A 158 -18.41 1.26 5.47
CA MET A 158 -19.23 1.60 6.63
C MET A 158 -20.63 2.09 6.21
N PHE A 159 -20.69 3.09 5.32
CA PHE A 159 -21.97 3.62 4.83
C PHE A 159 -22.73 2.60 3.99
N GLY A 160 -22.03 1.80 3.18
CA GLY A 160 -22.61 0.69 2.43
C GLY A 160 -23.28 -0.32 3.35
N ALA A 161 -22.60 -0.75 4.42
CA ALA A 161 -23.15 -1.69 5.39
C ALA A 161 -24.35 -1.12 6.17
N VAL A 162 -24.29 0.15 6.58
CA VAL A 162 -25.44 0.86 7.20
C VAL A 162 -26.64 0.90 6.25
N THR A 163 -26.41 1.21 4.97
CA THR A 163 -27.45 1.28 3.95
C THR A 163 -28.09 -0.10 3.73
N CYS A 164 -27.28 -1.16 3.60
CA CYS A 164 -27.78 -2.53 3.48
C CYS A 164 -28.57 -2.95 4.74
N LEU A 165 -28.10 -2.59 5.93
CA LEU A 165 -28.72 -3.03 7.18
C LEU A 165 -30.06 -2.33 7.45
N PHE A 166 -30.15 -1.02 7.25
CA PHE A 166 -31.29 -0.20 7.69
C PHE A 166 -32.19 0.31 6.57
N LEU A 167 -31.69 0.46 5.35
CA LEU A 167 -32.43 1.14 4.26
C LEU A 167 -32.90 0.17 3.18
N PHE A 168 -32.07 -0.80 2.78
CA PHE A 168 -32.37 -1.71 1.68
C PHE A 168 -32.14 -3.16 2.06
N ASN A 169 -33.24 -3.92 2.19
CA ASN A 169 -33.20 -5.37 2.37
C ASN A 169 -33.42 -6.10 1.03
N TYR A 170 -32.56 -5.82 0.06
CA TYR A 170 -32.58 -6.46 -1.26
C TYR A 170 -31.29 -7.23 -1.49
N ARG A 171 -31.42 -8.51 -1.89
CA ARG A 171 -30.29 -9.40 -2.13
C ARG A 171 -29.24 -8.81 -3.06
N VAL A 172 -29.67 -8.16 -4.15
CA VAL A 172 -28.78 -7.53 -5.14
C VAL A 172 -27.91 -6.44 -4.51
N ILE A 173 -28.45 -5.67 -3.56
CA ILE A 173 -27.68 -4.61 -2.87
C ILE A 173 -26.61 -5.24 -1.97
N ASP A 174 -26.95 -6.35 -1.29
CA ASP A 174 -25.97 -7.11 -0.52
C ASP A 174 -24.89 -7.73 -1.42
N GLU A 175 -25.23 -8.20 -2.62
CA GLU A 175 -24.25 -8.73 -3.60
C GLU A 175 -23.26 -7.65 -4.03
N ILE A 176 -23.75 -6.45 -4.36
CA ILE A 176 -22.89 -5.32 -4.71
C ILE A 176 -21.95 -4.98 -3.54
N PHE A 177 -22.48 -4.96 -2.31
CA PHE A 177 -21.67 -4.71 -1.11
C PHE A 177 -20.62 -5.81 -0.87
N ASN A 178 -20.99 -7.09 -0.98
CA ASN A 178 -20.07 -8.21 -0.79
C ASN A 178 -19.02 -8.29 -1.91
N PHE A 179 -19.39 -7.99 -3.15
CA PHE A 179 -18.46 -7.85 -4.26
C PHE A 179 -17.43 -6.74 -3.98
N LEU A 180 -17.88 -5.59 -3.47
CA LEU A 180 -17.00 -4.51 -3.06
C LEU A 180 -16.04 -4.93 -1.94
N LEU A 181 -16.49 -5.72 -0.97
CA LEU A 181 -15.63 -6.30 0.09
C LEU A 181 -14.56 -7.24 -0.48
N VAL A 182 -14.95 -8.17 -1.37
CA VAL A 182 -14.01 -9.08 -2.05
C VAL A 182 -12.96 -8.27 -2.81
N TRP A 183 -13.41 -7.30 -3.61
CA TRP A 183 -12.53 -6.44 -4.38
C TRP A 183 -11.58 -5.62 -3.47
N TYR A 184 -12.09 -5.09 -2.37
CA TYR A 184 -11.31 -4.32 -1.40
C TYR A 184 -10.19 -5.16 -0.80
N TYR A 185 -10.48 -6.33 -0.24
CA TYR A 185 -9.47 -7.17 0.40
C TYR A 185 -8.47 -7.76 -0.60
N CYS A 186 -8.91 -8.13 -1.82
CA CYS A 186 -8.01 -8.49 -2.90
C CYS A 186 -7.04 -7.35 -3.24
N THR A 187 -7.55 -6.14 -3.44
CA THR A 187 -6.71 -4.97 -3.75
C THR A 187 -5.74 -4.66 -2.61
N LEU A 188 -6.20 -4.78 -1.36
CA LEU A 188 -5.38 -4.56 -0.18
C LEU A 188 -4.19 -5.54 -0.14
N THR A 189 -4.43 -6.84 -0.36
CA THR A 189 -3.35 -7.85 -0.35
C THR A 189 -2.29 -7.60 -1.43
N ILE A 190 -2.70 -7.12 -2.61
CA ILE A 190 -1.77 -6.75 -3.69
C ILE A 190 -0.93 -5.54 -3.26
N ARG A 191 -1.57 -4.47 -2.77
CA ARG A 191 -0.88 -3.26 -2.33
C ARG A 191 0.08 -3.54 -1.17
N GLU A 192 -0.32 -4.36 -0.22
CA GLU A 192 0.53 -4.78 0.90
C GLU A 192 1.70 -5.64 0.45
N SER A 193 1.52 -6.51 -0.55
CA SER A 193 2.61 -7.30 -1.13
C SER A 193 3.65 -6.43 -1.84
N ILE A 194 3.21 -5.35 -2.51
CA ILE A 194 4.10 -4.33 -3.09
C ILE A 194 4.84 -3.58 -1.97
N LEU A 195 4.16 -3.18 -0.90
CA LEU A 195 4.78 -2.52 0.27
C LEU A 195 5.81 -3.40 0.96
N MET A 196 5.50 -4.69 1.18
CA MET A 196 6.43 -5.66 1.77
C MET A 196 7.69 -5.84 0.91
N SER A 197 7.52 -5.93 -0.42
CA SER A 197 8.67 -6.03 -1.36
C SER A 197 9.58 -4.79 -1.29
N ASN A 198 8.99 -3.63 -0.96
CA ASN A 198 9.67 -2.34 -0.87
C ASN A 198 10.13 -1.93 0.54
N GLY A 199 10.02 -2.83 1.53
CA GLY A 199 10.61 -2.67 2.85
C GLY A 199 9.64 -2.38 4.00
N SER A 200 8.33 -2.29 3.74
CA SER A 200 7.33 -2.21 4.83
C SER A 200 7.26 -3.51 5.62
N ARG A 201 7.19 -3.39 6.95
CA ARG A 201 7.12 -4.53 7.88
C ARG A 201 5.67 -4.83 8.25
N ILE A 202 4.99 -5.58 7.40
CA ILE A 202 3.63 -6.06 7.65
C ILE A 202 3.70 -7.47 8.24
N LYS A 203 3.01 -7.72 9.36
CA LYS A 203 3.01 -9.05 10.00
C LYS A 203 2.15 -10.01 9.16
N GLY A 204 2.65 -11.23 8.94
CA GLY A 204 1.96 -12.25 8.12
C GLY A 204 0.56 -12.63 8.61
N TRP A 205 0.27 -12.47 9.91
CA TRP A 205 -1.08 -12.68 10.44
C TRP A 205 -2.11 -11.68 9.87
N TRP A 206 -1.73 -10.42 9.64
CA TRP A 206 -2.61 -9.43 9.00
C TRP A 206 -2.93 -9.81 7.57
N VAL A 207 -1.90 -10.20 6.82
CA VAL A 207 -2.08 -10.71 5.45
C VAL A 207 -3.01 -11.94 5.44
N SER A 208 -2.84 -12.85 6.40
CA SER A 208 -3.73 -14.02 6.55
C SER A 208 -5.17 -13.62 6.86
N HIS A 209 -5.36 -12.60 7.71
CA HIS A 209 -6.67 -12.04 8.03
C HIS A 209 -7.39 -11.55 6.76
N HIS A 210 -6.69 -10.83 5.88
CA HIS A 210 -7.26 -10.32 4.63
C HIS A 210 -7.71 -11.45 3.69
N TYR A 211 -6.92 -12.51 3.53
CA TYR A 211 -7.32 -13.66 2.72
C TYR A 211 -8.58 -14.36 3.25
N VAL A 212 -8.68 -14.53 4.57
CA VAL A 212 -9.87 -15.11 5.21
C VAL A 212 -11.08 -14.20 4.97
N SER A 213 -10.92 -12.88 5.11
CA SER A 213 -12.00 -11.93 4.84
C SER A 213 -12.46 -11.95 3.39
N THR A 214 -11.54 -12.00 2.41
CA THR A 214 -11.88 -12.17 0.99
C THR A 214 -12.70 -13.43 0.77
N PHE A 215 -12.27 -14.57 1.33
CA PHE A 215 -12.98 -15.83 1.20
C PHE A 215 -14.39 -15.77 1.77
N LEU A 216 -14.54 -15.25 3.00
CA LEU A 216 -15.84 -15.13 3.66
C LEU A 216 -16.78 -14.18 2.92
N SER A 217 -16.29 -13.05 2.41
CA SER A 217 -17.08 -12.16 1.56
C SER A 217 -17.47 -12.82 0.23
N GLY A 218 -16.61 -13.67 -0.34
CA GLY A 218 -16.93 -14.47 -1.52
C GLY A 218 -18.02 -15.52 -1.27
N VAL A 219 -18.00 -16.15 -0.09
CA VAL A 219 -19.07 -17.04 0.36
C VAL A 219 -20.38 -16.26 0.48
N MET A 220 -20.37 -15.10 1.15
CA MET A 220 -21.55 -14.23 1.27
C MET A 220 -22.07 -13.73 -0.08
N LEU A 221 -21.18 -13.46 -1.02
CA LEU A 221 -21.53 -13.04 -2.37
C LEU A 221 -22.28 -14.15 -3.13
N THR A 222 -21.87 -15.40 -2.98
CA THR A 222 -22.43 -16.54 -3.73
C THR A 222 -23.55 -17.27 -3.00
N TRP A 223 -23.79 -16.95 -1.72
CA TRP A 223 -24.82 -17.59 -0.91
C TRP A 223 -26.23 -17.31 -1.47
N PRO A 224 -27.05 -18.33 -1.78
CA PRO A 224 -28.40 -18.12 -2.29
C PRO A 224 -29.32 -17.48 -1.23
N GLU A 225 -30.30 -16.70 -1.70
CA GLU A 225 -31.32 -16.13 -0.83
C GLU A 225 -32.09 -17.23 -0.09
N GLY A 226 -32.26 -17.08 1.23
CA GLY A 226 -32.97 -18.06 2.04
C GLY A 226 -32.96 -17.74 3.54
N PRO A 227 -33.69 -18.52 4.36
CA PRO A 227 -33.83 -18.25 5.79
C PRO A 227 -32.48 -18.20 6.53
N MET A 228 -31.56 -19.12 6.21
CA MET A 228 -30.22 -19.16 6.80
C MET A 228 -29.38 -17.94 6.45
N TYR A 229 -29.46 -17.49 5.19
CA TYR A 229 -28.79 -16.26 4.75
C TYR A 229 -29.32 -15.06 5.55
N GLN A 230 -30.64 -14.91 5.65
CA GLN A 230 -31.26 -13.80 6.37
C GLN A 230 -30.93 -13.79 7.88
N MET A 231 -30.81 -14.95 8.52
CA MET A 231 -30.37 -15.05 9.92
C MET A 231 -28.92 -14.58 10.13
N PHE A 232 -28.04 -14.85 9.16
CA PHE A 232 -26.63 -14.47 9.22
C PHE A 232 -26.37 -13.04 8.73
N ARG A 233 -27.14 -12.58 7.74
CA ARG A 233 -27.04 -11.28 7.08
C ARG A 233 -26.91 -10.12 8.06
N SER A 234 -27.85 -9.99 8.99
CA SER A 234 -27.86 -8.88 9.95
C SER A 234 -26.63 -8.88 10.86
N GLN A 235 -26.16 -10.06 11.26
CA GLN A 235 -24.94 -10.19 12.06
C GLN A 235 -23.70 -9.79 11.25
N PHE A 236 -23.61 -10.23 9.99
CA PHE A 236 -22.52 -9.90 9.08
C PHE A 236 -22.44 -8.39 8.78
N LEU A 237 -23.58 -7.76 8.48
CA LEU A 237 -23.64 -6.32 8.23
C LEU A 237 -23.34 -5.51 9.50
N ALA A 238 -23.90 -5.88 10.64
CA ALA A 238 -23.59 -5.23 11.92
C ALA A 238 -22.10 -5.34 12.28
N PHE A 239 -21.51 -6.52 12.06
CA PHE A 239 -20.08 -6.73 12.21
C PHE A 239 -19.25 -5.89 11.25
N SER A 240 -19.68 -5.75 9.98
CA SER A 240 -18.99 -4.94 8.97
C SER A 240 -18.98 -3.46 9.38
N ILE A 241 -20.12 -2.92 9.85
CA ILE A 241 -20.21 -1.55 10.38
C ILE A 241 -19.24 -1.37 11.55
N TYR A 242 -19.31 -2.29 12.51
CA TYR A 242 -18.47 -2.23 13.70
C TYR A 242 -16.97 -2.29 13.37
N GLN A 243 -16.58 -3.20 12.47
CA GLN A 243 -15.20 -3.34 12.02
C GLN A 243 -14.72 -2.07 11.32
N SER A 244 -15.53 -1.46 10.46
CA SER A 244 -15.19 -0.19 9.82
C SER A 244 -15.03 0.95 10.84
N CYS A 245 -15.87 1.03 11.86
CA CYS A 245 -15.72 1.99 12.96
C CYS A 245 -14.39 1.79 13.70
N VAL A 246 -14.04 0.54 14.04
CA VAL A 246 -12.78 0.21 14.71
C VAL A 246 -11.59 0.59 13.82
N GLN A 247 -11.60 0.22 12.54
CA GLN A 247 -10.55 0.56 11.57
C GLN A 247 -10.38 2.08 11.43
N PHE A 248 -11.47 2.84 11.38
CA PHE A 248 -11.43 4.29 11.33
C PHE A 248 -10.76 4.87 12.59
N LEU A 249 -11.20 4.47 13.78
CA LEU A 249 -10.61 4.95 15.04
C LEU A 249 -9.14 4.56 15.18
N GLN A 250 -8.79 3.33 14.81
CA GLN A 250 -7.41 2.85 14.79
C GLN A 250 -6.54 3.68 13.84
N TYR A 251 -7.04 3.98 12.64
CA TYR A 251 -6.30 4.77 11.66
C TYR A 251 -5.92 6.15 12.22
N TYR A 252 -6.87 6.91 12.79
CA TYR A 252 -6.59 8.23 13.34
C TYR A 252 -5.60 8.17 14.51
N TYR A 253 -5.83 7.25 15.45
CA TYR A 253 -4.95 7.09 16.60
C TYR A 253 -3.52 6.70 16.19
N GLN A 254 -3.39 5.69 15.33
CA GLN A 254 -2.10 5.15 14.92
C GLN A 254 -1.36 6.13 14.02
N ARG A 255 -2.03 6.86 13.14
CA ARG A 255 -1.42 7.90 12.31
C ARG A 255 -0.76 8.98 13.17
N GLY A 256 -1.44 9.45 14.22
CA GLY A 256 -0.87 10.42 15.17
C GLY A 256 0.33 9.87 15.94
N CYS A 257 0.22 8.64 16.44
CA CYS A 257 1.34 7.99 17.14
C CYS A 257 2.55 7.75 16.25
N LEU A 258 2.34 7.26 15.02
CA LEU A 258 3.41 7.02 14.06
C LEU A 258 4.06 8.33 13.61
N TYR A 259 3.31 9.42 13.46
CA TYR A 259 3.88 10.73 13.19
C TYR A 259 4.86 11.15 14.30
N ARG A 260 4.44 11.06 15.57
CA ARG A 260 5.28 11.37 16.72
C ARG A 260 6.53 10.48 16.79
N LEU A 261 6.37 9.16 16.66
CA LEU A 261 7.49 8.22 16.73
C LEU A 261 8.50 8.40 15.58
N ARG A 262 8.04 8.80 14.39
CA ARG A 262 8.94 9.15 13.27
C ARG A 262 9.69 10.44 13.52
N ALA A 263 9.04 11.47 14.09
CA ALA A 263 9.69 12.72 14.47
C ALA A 263 10.78 12.50 15.55
N LEU A 264 10.59 11.50 16.42
CA LEU A 264 11.56 11.07 17.43
C LEU A 264 12.65 10.11 16.90
N GLY A 265 12.57 9.68 15.64
CA GLY A 265 13.50 8.70 15.07
C GLY A 265 13.33 7.26 15.59
N GLU A 266 12.33 6.98 16.43
CA GLU A 266 12.12 5.67 17.07
C GLU A 266 11.46 4.63 16.13
N ARG A 267 10.93 5.06 14.98
CA ARG A 267 10.19 4.20 14.05
C ARG A 267 10.61 4.40 12.60
N ASN A 268 10.53 3.31 11.83
CA ASN A 268 10.79 3.36 10.41
C ASN A 268 9.74 4.21 9.69
N GLN A 269 10.18 5.02 8.75
CA GLN A 269 9.29 5.89 7.98
C GLN A 269 8.28 5.10 7.13
N LEU A 270 8.53 3.82 6.83
CA LEU A 270 7.63 2.93 6.07
C LEU A 270 6.64 2.13 6.94
N ASP A 271 6.65 2.29 8.26
CA ASP A 271 5.67 1.64 9.14
C ASP A 271 4.24 2.16 8.86
N LEU A 272 3.28 1.24 8.79
CA LEU A 272 1.87 1.46 8.42
C LEU A 272 0.94 1.41 9.63
N THR A 273 -0.29 1.93 9.47
CA THR A 273 -1.38 1.65 10.41
C THR A 273 -1.85 0.20 10.21
N VAL A 274 -2.15 -0.50 11.29
CA VAL A 274 -2.52 -1.93 11.35
C VAL A 274 -3.92 -2.11 11.95
N GLU A 275 -4.63 -3.17 11.56
CA GLU A 275 -6.00 -3.47 12.04
C GLU A 275 -6.06 -3.97 13.50
N GLY A 276 -4.98 -3.83 14.27
CA GLY A 276 -4.91 -4.33 15.65
C GLY A 276 -3.98 -3.55 16.57
N PHE A 277 -3.71 -4.15 17.72
CA PHE A 277 -2.86 -3.57 18.75
C PHE A 277 -1.37 -3.91 18.52
N GLN A 278 -0.49 -2.94 18.75
CA GLN A 278 0.96 -3.11 18.75
C GLN A 278 1.57 -2.59 20.05
N SER A 279 2.72 -3.13 20.45
CA SER A 279 3.40 -2.77 21.71
C SER A 279 3.78 -1.29 21.84
N TRP A 280 3.87 -0.53 20.75
CA TRP A 280 4.15 0.91 20.79
C TRP A 280 2.89 1.77 21.00
N MET A 281 1.71 1.15 21.00
CA MET A 281 0.42 1.80 21.21
C MET A 281 0.04 1.92 22.70
N TRP A 282 0.86 1.44 23.65
CA TRP A 282 0.52 1.46 25.08
C TRP A 282 0.37 2.87 25.68
N ARG A 283 1.05 3.89 25.12
CA ARG A 283 0.93 5.28 25.61
C ARG A 283 -0.36 5.91 25.08
N GLY A 284 -1.44 5.85 25.87
CA GLY A 284 -2.70 6.57 25.64
C GLY A 284 -3.86 5.74 25.06
N LEU A 285 -3.79 4.41 25.09
CA LEU A 285 -4.77 3.52 24.43
C LEU A 285 -5.77 2.81 25.36
N THR A 286 -5.95 3.30 26.59
CA THR A 286 -6.95 2.72 27.49
C THR A 286 -8.36 2.79 26.89
N PHE A 287 -8.65 3.83 26.10
CA PHE A 287 -9.95 4.02 25.44
C PHE A 287 -10.19 3.06 24.26
N LEU A 288 -9.18 2.69 23.48
CA LEU A 288 -9.37 1.84 22.28
C LEU A 288 -9.40 0.34 22.60
N LEU A 289 -8.84 -0.05 23.76
CA LEU A 289 -8.72 -1.45 24.21
C LEU A 289 -10.06 -2.20 24.29
N PRO A 290 -11.14 -1.64 24.85
CA PRO A 290 -12.45 -2.29 24.86
C PRO A 290 -12.95 -2.57 23.44
N PHE A 291 -12.84 -1.59 22.53
CA PHE A 291 -13.26 -1.76 21.14
C PHE A 291 -12.43 -2.81 20.39
N LEU A 292 -11.12 -2.88 20.63
CA LEU A 292 -10.26 -3.92 20.06
C LEU A 292 -10.63 -5.32 20.57
N PHE A 293 -10.90 -5.43 21.88
CA PHE A 293 -11.27 -6.70 22.50
C PHE A 293 -12.61 -7.22 21.98
N PHE A 294 -13.67 -6.40 22.01
CA PHE A 294 -14.97 -6.75 21.45
C PHE A 294 -14.91 -6.96 19.92
N GLY A 295 -14.01 -6.26 19.22
CA GLY A 295 -13.62 -6.45 17.83
C GLY A 295 -13.21 -7.87 17.52
N HIS A 296 -12.18 -8.33 18.23
CA HIS A 296 -11.64 -9.66 18.07
C HIS A 296 -12.62 -10.75 18.49
N VAL A 297 -13.36 -10.57 19.58
CA VAL A 297 -14.38 -11.54 20.02
C VAL A 297 -15.48 -11.66 18.96
N SER A 298 -16.02 -10.56 18.47
CA SER A 298 -17.06 -10.56 17.43
C SER A 298 -16.55 -11.19 16.13
N THR A 299 -15.30 -10.91 15.75
CA THR A 299 -14.65 -11.52 14.58
C THR A 299 -14.57 -13.04 14.72
N ILE A 300 -14.13 -13.53 15.87
CA ILE A 300 -14.00 -14.98 16.14
C ILE A 300 -15.37 -15.65 16.13
N VAL A 301 -16.38 -15.01 16.75
CA VAL A 301 -17.75 -15.51 16.79
C VAL A 301 -18.34 -15.60 15.39
N LEU A 302 -18.25 -14.53 14.58
CA LEU A 302 -18.75 -14.55 13.20
C LEU A 302 -18.00 -15.56 12.33
N LYS A 303 -16.68 -15.66 12.45
CA LYS A 303 -15.90 -16.65 11.68
C LYS A 303 -16.29 -18.08 12.06
N SER A 304 -16.46 -18.36 13.35
CA SER A 304 -16.89 -19.66 13.86
C SER A 304 -18.31 -20.00 13.39
N LEU A 305 -19.23 -19.02 13.41
CA LEU A 305 -20.60 -19.19 12.94
C LEU A 305 -20.65 -19.41 11.42
N SER A 306 -19.88 -18.63 10.65
CA SER A 306 -19.78 -18.77 9.19
C SER A 306 -19.27 -20.15 8.80
N VAL A 307 -18.19 -20.63 9.44
CA VAL A 307 -17.62 -21.95 9.17
C VAL A 307 -18.62 -23.05 9.51
N LYS A 308 -19.32 -22.96 10.65
CA LYS A 308 -20.34 -23.95 11.03
C LYS A 308 -21.48 -24.02 10.02
N ILE A 309 -21.96 -22.86 9.53
CA ILE A 309 -23.06 -22.83 8.58
C ILE A 309 -22.60 -23.31 7.19
N VAL A 310 -21.40 -22.93 6.74
CA VAL A 310 -20.83 -23.42 5.47
C VAL A 310 -20.68 -24.94 5.49
N VAL A 311 -20.14 -25.51 6.57
CA VAL A 311 -20.00 -26.97 6.74
C VAL A 311 -21.37 -27.65 6.73
N HIS A 312 -22.38 -27.05 7.33
CA HIS A 312 -23.74 -27.60 7.36
C HIS A 312 -24.51 -27.46 6.03
N LEU A 313 -24.01 -26.64 5.10
CA LEU A 313 -24.56 -26.45 3.75
C LEU A 313 -23.83 -27.26 2.67
N THR A 314 -22.61 -27.75 2.96
CA THR A 314 -21.82 -28.61 2.06
C THR A 314 -21.93 -30.10 2.38
N VAL A 315 -22.61 -30.46 3.47
CA VAL A 315 -22.98 -31.84 3.86
C VAL A 315 -24.48 -32.01 3.75
#